data_AF-H9WG89-F1
#
_entry.id   AF-H9WG89-F1
#
_cell.length_a   1.000
_cell.length_b   1.000
_cell.length_c   1.000
_cell.angle_alpha   90.00
_cell.angle_beta   90.00
_cell.angle_gamma   90.00
#
_symmetry.space_group_name_H-M   'P 1'
#
loop_
_entity.id
_entity.type
_entity.pdbx_description
1 polymer ?
#
loop_
_entity_poly.entity_id
_entity_poly.type
_entity_poly.pdbx_seq_one_letter_code
_entity_poly.pdbx_strand_id
1 'polypeptide(L)' 'AVIIKTFDDGTTGRAYGHCLVAGIAKYPKKVIRKDSAKKTAKKSRLKAFIKVVNYNHIMPTRYSLDVDLK' A
#
# COMPACT_ATOMS: atom_id res chain seq x y z
N ALA A 1 0.73 3.75 -2.64
CA ALA A 1 -0.03 2.53 -2.28
C ALA A 1 -0.29 1.77 -3.57
N VAL A 2 -0.57 0.47 -3.50
CA VAL A 2 -0.74 -0.41 -4.67
C VAL A 2 -2.21 -0.74 -4.82
N ILE A 3 -2.73 -0.60 -6.04
CA ILE A 3 -4.07 -1.04 -6.39
C ILE A 3 -4.02 -2.56 -6.54
N ILE A 4 -4.82 -3.27 -5.74
CA ILE A 4 -4.95 -4.72 -5.80
C ILE A 4 -6.06 -5.10 -6.79
N LYS A 5 -7.18 -4.37 -6.73
CA LYS A 5 -8.35 -4.63 -7.56
C LYS A 5 -9.06 -3.33 -7.89
N THR A 6 -9.41 -3.17 -9.15
CA THR A 6 -10.19 -2.05 -9.67
C THR A 6 -11.67 -2.42 -9.75
N PHE A 7 -12.53 -1.44 -9.55
CA PHE A 7 -13.98 -1.53 -9.75
C PHE A 7 -14.42 -0.27 -10.50
N ASP A 8 -14.30 -0.30 -11.82
CA ASP A 8 -14.48 0.88 -12.66
C ASP A 8 -15.95 1.26 -12.80
N ASP A 9 -16.83 0.27 -12.96
CA ASP A 9 -18.29 0.46 -13.08
C ASP A 9 -19.02 0.53 -11.72
N GLY A 10 -18.27 0.51 -10.61
CA GLY A 10 -18.83 0.44 -9.26
C GLY A 10 -19.36 -0.95 -8.87
N THR A 11 -19.92 -1.05 -7.68
CA THR A 11 -20.53 -2.26 -7.11
C THR A 11 -21.91 -1.94 -6.53
N THR A 12 -22.71 -2.96 -6.24
CA THR A 12 -24.06 -2.78 -5.65
C THR A 12 -24.06 -1.97 -4.36
N GLY A 13 -22.98 -2.02 -3.56
CA GLY A 13 -22.83 -1.20 -2.36
C GLY A 13 -22.29 0.21 -2.60
N ARG A 14 -21.65 0.46 -3.76
CA ARG A 14 -21.00 1.73 -4.12
C ARG A 14 -21.05 1.93 -5.63
N ALA A 15 -22.00 2.73 -6.11
CA ALA A 15 -22.21 2.97 -7.54
C ALA A 15 -21.11 3.81 -8.24
N TYR A 16 -20.15 4.35 -7.50
CA TYR A 16 -19.03 5.12 -8.05
C TYR A 16 -17.79 4.24 -8.27
N GLY A 17 -16.94 4.64 -9.23
CA GLY A 17 -15.65 4.01 -9.47
C GLY A 17 -14.73 4.06 -8.24
N HIS A 18 -14.25 2.89 -7.82
CA HIS A 18 -13.38 2.76 -6.65
C HIS A 18 -12.39 1.63 -6.83
N CYS A 19 -11.38 1.58 -5.96
CA CYS A 19 -10.42 0.49 -5.96
C CYS A 19 -10.10 0.01 -4.54
N LEU A 20 -9.70 -1.25 -4.46
CA LEU A 20 -9.09 -1.84 -3.28
C LEU A 20 -7.59 -1.57 -3.32
N VAL A 21 -7.10 -0.89 -2.29
CA VAL A 21 -5.72 -0.42 -2.20
C VAL A 21 -5.04 -1.03 -0.98
N ALA A 22 -3.86 -1.61 -1.18
CA ALA A 22 -2.93 -1.92 -0.10
C ALA A 22 -1.81 -0.89 -0.04
N GLY A 23 -1.55 -0.32 1.13
CA GLY A 23 -0.51 0.68 1.31
C GLY A 23 0.33 0.44 2.55
N ILE A 24 1.41 1.21 2.65
CA ILE A 24 2.29 1.21 3.81
C ILE A 24 1.84 2.35 4.73
N ALA A 25 1.36 2.00 5.92
CA ALA A 25 1.00 2.97 6.97
C ALA A 25 2.25 3.49 7.69
N LYS A 26 3.22 2.61 7.92
CA LYS A 26 4.50 2.96 8.55
C LYS A 26 5.64 2.48 7.69
N TYR A 27 6.38 3.43 7.12
CA TYR A 27 7.59 3.18 6.36
C TYR A 27 8.71 2.63 7.25
N PRO A 28 9.60 1.80 6.67
CA PRO A 28 10.77 1.33 7.39
C PRO A 28 11.73 2.50 7.59
N LYS A 29 12.41 2.54 8.74
CA LYS A 29 13.38 3.60 9.02
C LYS A 29 14.74 3.24 8.44
N LYS A 30 15.54 4.24 8.05
CA LYS A 30 16.91 4.04 7.58
C LYS A 30 17.75 3.23 8.59
N VAL A 31 18.28 2.12 8.11
CA VAL A 31 19.25 1.27 8.85
C VAL A 31 20.64 1.82 8.60
N ILE A 32 21.46 1.89 9.65
CA ILE A 32 22.86 2.35 9.58
C ILE A 32 23.75 1.18 9.97
N ARG A 33 24.96 1.11 9.38
CA ARG A 33 25.93 0.01 9.62
C ARG A 33 26.26 -0.23 11.10
N LYS A 34 26.11 0.78 11.97
CA LYS A 34 26.36 0.70 13.42
C LYS A 34 25.19 0.11 14.23
N ASP A 35 24.01 -0.10 13.62
CA ASP A 35 22.86 -0.63 14.34
C ASP A 35 23.05 -2.13 14.67
N SER A 36 22.68 -2.52 15.90
CA SER A 36 22.64 -3.93 16.27
C SER A 36 21.49 -4.66 15.56
N ALA A 37 21.60 -5.99 15.41
CA ALA A 37 20.59 -6.82 14.74
C ALA A 37 19.15 -6.59 15.27
N LYS A 38 19.00 -6.45 16.59
CA LYS A 38 17.70 -6.18 17.25
C LYS A 38 17.11 -4.82 16.83
N LYS A 39 17.95 -3.80 16.67
CA LYS A 39 17.52 -2.46 16.26
C LYS A 39 17.20 -2.42 14.77
N THR A 40 18.00 -3.10 13.95
CA THR A 40 17.73 -3.28 12.52
C THR A 40 16.39 -3.95 12.30
N ALA A 41 16.09 -5.08 12.97
CA ALA A 41 14.81 -5.75 12.85
C ALA A 41 13.62 -4.84 13.21
N LYS A 42 13.75 -4.03 14.27
CA LYS A 42 12.71 -3.06 14.67
C LYS A 42 12.52 -1.93 13.65
N LYS A 43 13.59 -1.49 12.98
CA LYS A 43 13.55 -0.43 11.95
C LYS A 43 12.99 -0.93 10.62
N SER A 44 13.26 -2.18 10.26
CA SER A 44 12.78 -2.81 9.03
C SER A 44 11.32 -3.23 9.09
N ARG A 45 10.71 -3.28 10.27
CA ARG A 45 9.31 -3.67 10.43
C ARG A 45 8.36 -2.63 9.83
N LEU A 46 7.56 -3.09 8.87
CA LEU A 46 6.51 -2.32 8.19
C LEU A 46 5.16 -2.47 8.91
N LYS A 47 4.28 -1.48 8.75
CA LYS A 47 2.84 -1.63 9.04
C LYS A 47 2.09 -1.34 7.76
N ALA A 48 1.32 -2.29 7.26
CA ALA A 48 0.48 -2.13 6.08
C ALA A 48 -0.95 -1.72 6.47
N PHE A 49 -1.70 -1.22 5.48
CA PHE A 49 -3.15 -1.02 5.56
C PHE A 49 -3.81 -1.51 4.28
N ILE A 50 -5.07 -1.91 4.39
CA ILE A 50 -5.93 -2.25 3.26
C ILE A 50 -7.18 -1.37 3.38
N LYS A 51 -7.51 -0.64 2.30
CA LYS A 51 -8.69 0.22 2.26
C LYS A 51 -9.33 0.19 0.88
N VAL A 52 -10.65 0.35 0.84
CA VAL A 52 -11.37 0.68 -0.39
C VAL A 52 -11.48 2.19 -0.49
N VAL A 53 -11.07 2.75 -1.62
CA VAL A 53 -10.95 4.20 -1.82
C VAL A 53 -11.55 4.58 -3.18
N ASN A 54 -12.28 5.69 -3.22
CA ASN A 54 -12.80 6.30 -4.45
C ASN A 54 -11.63 6.83 -5.30
N TYR A 55 -11.71 6.72 -6.63
CA TYR A 55 -10.69 7.25 -7.53
C TYR A 55 -10.42 8.74 -7.38
N ASN A 56 -11.43 9.54 -7.05
CA ASN A 56 -11.27 10.98 -6.81
C ASN A 56 -10.36 11.29 -5.61
N HIS A 57 -10.15 10.33 -4.70
CA HIS A 57 -9.33 10.50 -3.50
C HIS A 57 -7.92 9.92 -3.67
N ILE A 58 -7.53 9.58 -4.91
CA ILE A 58 -6.23 8.98 -5.21
C ILE A 58 -5.52 9.82 -6.25
N MET A 59 -4.23 10.08 -6.01
CA MET A 59 -3.33 10.60 -7.04
C MET A 59 -2.60 9.41 -7.68
N PRO A 60 -2.83 9.10 -8.97
CA PRO A 60 -2.12 8.03 -9.65
C PRO A 60 -0.67 8.41 -9.91
N THR A 61 0.22 7.42 -9.95
CA THR A 61 1.65 7.60 -10.21
C THR A 61 2.10 6.71 -11.36
N ARG A 62 3.15 7.11 -12.08
CA ARG A 62 3.72 6.33 -13.20
C ARG A 62 4.35 4.99 -12.77
N TYR A 63 4.66 4.83 -11.48
CA TYR A 63 5.33 3.62 -10.97
C TYR A 63 4.35 2.45 -10.86
N SER A 64 4.69 1.33 -11.51
CA SER A 64 4.05 0.04 -11.29
C SER A 64 4.87 -0.80 -10.30
N LEU A 65 4.17 -1.62 -9.52
CA LEU A 65 4.78 -2.63 -8.66
C LEU A 65 4.21 -3.97 -9.08
N ASP A 66 5.05 -4.81 -9.66
CA ASP A 66 4.74 -6.20 -9.95
C ASP A 66 5.08 -7.03 -8.71
N VAL A 67 4.05 -7.48 -8.00
CA VAL A 67 4.19 -8.29 -6.80
C VAL A 67 3.33 -9.53 -7.01
N ASP A 68 4.01 -10.64 -7.27
CA ASP A 68 3.35 -11.93 -7.39
C ASP A 68 2.92 -12.40 -5.99
N LEU A 69 1.66 -12.12 -5.67
CA LEU A 69 1.02 -12.50 -4.40
C LEU A 69 0.63 -13.98 -4.50
N LYS A 70 1.63 -14.85 -4.29
CA LYS A 70 1.44 -16.30 -4.24
C LYS A 70 0.85 -16.75 -2.91
#